data_AF-A0A819RUQ2-F1
#
_entry.id   AF-A0A819RUQ2-F1
#
_cell.length_a   1.000
_cell.length_b   1.000
_cell.length_c   1.000
_cell.angle_alpha   90.00
_cell.angle_beta   90.00
_cell.angle_gamma   90.00
#
_symmetry.space_group_name_H-M   'P 1'
#
loop_
_entity.id
_entity.type
_entity.pdbx_description
1 polymer ?
#
loop_
_entity_poly.entity_id
_entity_poly.type
_entity_poly.pdbx_seq_one_letter_code
_entity_poly.pdbx_strand_id
1 'polypeptide(L)'
;MPSDHVLSLILRWSVFGTFFGHGCLAVRFVPGWLPYLRVVGIGKEWAHHFMRIIGLLDIVIGFTYLFMDNYPLIHCWAFVWGLSTALIRPLSGESIFGFIERTGNFLPALALLWLCSGQHFGYYLFVCIGMIGVLAISGLIFKMTGIFNR
;
A
#
# COMPACT_ATOMS: atom_id res chain seq x y z
N MET A 1 14.99 -8.12 -26.25
CA MET A 1 13.97 -8.01 -25.20
C MET A 1 13.57 -6.54 -25.10
N PRO A 2 12.35 -6.17 -24.67
CA PRO A 2 12.08 -4.76 -24.34
C PRO A 2 13.22 -4.27 -23.45
N SER A 3 13.83 -3.13 -23.76
CA SER A 3 14.87 -2.57 -22.88
C SER A 3 14.27 -2.45 -21.48
N ASP A 4 15.01 -2.77 -20.43
CA ASP A 4 14.54 -2.74 -19.03
C ASP A 4 13.80 -1.43 -18.66
N HIS A 5 14.17 -0.34 -19.33
CA HIS A 5 13.48 0.96 -19.29
C HIS A 5 12.01 0.94 -19.70
N VAL A 6 11.63 0.24 -20.78
CA VAL A 6 10.24 0.15 -21.25
C VAL A 6 9.39 -0.65 -20.26
N LEU A 7 9.93 -1.76 -19.75
CA LEU A 7 9.26 -2.55 -18.71
C LEU A 7 9.08 -1.74 -17.43
N SER A 8 10.14 -1.07 -16.96
CA SER A 8 10.08 -0.17 -15.80
C SER A 8 9.04 0.92 -15.99
N LEU A 9 8.97 1.55 -17.17
CA LEU A 9 7.96 2.58 -17.46
C LEU A 9 6.53 2.05 -17.35
N ILE A 10 6.24 0.88 -17.93
CA ILE A 10 4.91 0.25 -17.87
C ILE A 10 4.53 -0.05 -16.41
N LEU A 11 5.46 -0.63 -15.64
CA LEU A 11 5.22 -0.94 -14.23
C LEU A 11 5.01 0.34 -13.40
N ARG A 12 5.78 1.40 -13.67
CA ARG A 12 5.62 2.70 -12.99
C ARG A 12 4.26 3.32 -13.26
N TRP A 13 3.77 3.26 -14.49
CA TRP A 13 2.40 3.68 -14.82
C TRP A 13 1.33 2.84 -14.11
N SER A 14 1.56 1.54 -13.97
CA SER A 14 0.66 0.65 -13.21
C SER A 14 0.61 1.02 -11.72
N VAL A 15 1.76 1.31 -11.10
CA VAL A 15 1.80 1.77 -9.70
C VAL A 15 1.20 3.17 -9.57
N PHE A 16 1.51 4.10 -10.46
CA PHE A 16 0.89 5.44 -10.50
C PHE A 16 -0.63 5.33 -10.55
N GLY A 17 -1.19 4.59 -11.51
CA GLY A 17 -2.64 4.45 -11.67
C GLY A 17 -3.30 3.85 -10.43
N THR A 18 -2.67 2.84 -9.83
CA THR A 18 -3.14 2.22 -8.58
C THR A 18 -3.16 3.24 -7.44
N PHE A 19 -2.02 3.86 -7.13
CA PHE A 19 -1.87 4.74 -5.97
C PHE A 19 -2.65 6.04 -6.13
N PHE A 20 -2.56 6.69 -7.30
CA PHE A 20 -3.34 7.89 -7.58
C PHE A 20 -4.85 7.62 -7.51
N GLY A 21 -5.31 6.53 -8.14
CA GLY A 21 -6.73 6.16 -8.13
C GLY A 21 -7.26 5.85 -6.73
N HIS A 22 -6.55 5.02 -5.96
CA HIS A 22 -6.92 4.72 -4.58
C HIS A 22 -6.86 5.97 -3.70
N GLY A 23 -5.84 6.80 -3.88
CA GLY A 23 -5.68 8.06 -3.15
C GLY A 23 -6.83 9.03 -3.37
N CYS A 24 -7.26 9.23 -4.62
CA CYS A 24 -8.44 10.04 -4.94
C CYS A 24 -9.72 9.48 -4.30
N LEU A 25 -9.92 8.16 -4.31
CA LEU A 25 -11.07 7.52 -3.67
C LEU A 25 -11.03 7.62 -2.14
N ALA A 26 -9.84 7.54 -1.54
CA ALA A 26 -9.62 7.67 -0.11
C ALA A 26 -9.88 9.11 0.38
N VAL A 27 -9.39 10.13 -0.35
CA VAL A 27 -9.63 11.55 -0.02
C VAL A 27 -11.12 11.91 -0.03
N ARG A 28 -11.88 11.34 -0.99
CA ARG A 28 -13.33 11.55 -1.07
C ARG A 28 -14.11 10.88 0.05
N PHE A 29 -13.50 9.90 0.73
CA PHE A 29 -14.09 9.04 1.76
C PHE A 29 -15.40 8.38 1.33
N VAL A 30 -15.37 7.06 1.16
CA VAL A 30 -16.60 6.25 1.06
C VAL A 30 -16.82 5.41 2.33
N PRO A 31 -18.06 5.25 2.82
CA PRO A 31 -18.35 4.48 4.04
C PRO A 31 -17.81 3.04 4.03
N GLY A 32 -17.58 2.47 2.85
CA GLY A 32 -16.99 1.14 2.67
C GLY A 32 -15.57 0.99 3.24
N TRP A 33 -14.85 2.08 3.57
CA TRP A 33 -13.54 2.00 4.20
C TRP A 33 -13.59 1.71 5.71
N LEU A 34 -14.73 1.96 6.36
CA LEU A 34 -14.84 1.86 7.81
C LEU A 34 -14.58 0.44 8.36
N PRO A 35 -15.10 -0.65 7.74
CA PRO A 35 -14.77 -2.00 8.18
C PRO A 35 -13.27 -2.30 8.17
N TYR A 36 -12.55 -1.80 7.16
CA TYR A 36 -11.11 -1.98 7.04
C TYR A 36 -10.36 -1.22 8.14
N LEU A 37 -10.74 0.04 8.41
CA LEU A 37 -10.11 0.83 9.46
C LEU A 37 -10.33 0.25 10.87
N ARG A 38 -11.48 -0.38 11.11
CA ARG A 38 -11.74 -1.10 12.36
C ARG A 38 -10.81 -2.30 12.57
N VAL A 39 -10.34 -2.94 11.49
CA VAL A 39 -9.33 -4.02 11.58
C VAL A 39 -8.04 -3.53 12.23
N VAL A 40 -7.73 -2.23 12.17
CA VAL A 40 -6.55 -1.62 12.80
C VAL A 40 -6.89 -0.74 14.01
N GLY A 41 -8.12 -0.84 14.55
CA GLY A 41 -8.53 -0.12 15.76
C GLY A 41 -8.93 1.35 15.55
N ILE A 42 -9.22 1.75 14.31
CA ILE A 42 -9.68 3.11 13.99
C ILE A 42 -11.21 3.10 13.85
N GLY A 43 -11.85 3.88 14.70
CA GLY A 43 -13.29 4.07 14.82
C GLY A 43 -13.86 5.11 13.86
N LYS A 44 -15.16 5.37 13.98
CA LYS A 44 -15.91 6.16 12.99
C LYS A 44 -15.55 7.64 13.04
N GLU A 45 -15.26 8.18 14.23
CA GLU A 45 -14.95 9.59 14.41
C GLU A 45 -13.63 9.95 13.69
N TRP A 46 -12.67 9.02 13.74
CA TRP A 46 -11.35 9.20 13.15
C TRP A 46 -11.25 8.76 11.70
N ALA A 47 -12.17 7.91 11.23
CA ALA A 47 -12.09 7.28 9.92
C ALA A 47 -11.88 8.28 8.77
N HIS A 48 -12.63 9.38 8.77
CA HIS A 48 -12.54 10.39 7.72
C HIS A 48 -11.18 11.10 7.70
N HIS A 49 -10.62 11.40 8.88
CA HIS A 49 -9.32 12.03 9.01
C HIS A 49 -8.20 11.12 8.51
N PHE A 50 -8.21 9.85 8.93
CA PHE A 50 -7.22 8.88 8.47
C PHE A 50 -7.31 8.61 6.97
N MET A 51 -8.51 8.42 6.41
CA MET A 51 -8.65 8.19 4.97
C MET A 51 -8.18 9.38 4.13
N ARG A 52 -8.38 10.61 4.59
CA ARG A 52 -7.84 11.79 3.91
C ARG A 52 -6.31 11.81 3.92
N ILE A 53 -5.70 11.54 5.07
CA ILE A 53 -4.23 11.49 5.20
C ILE A 53 -3.66 10.37 4.33
N ILE A 54 -4.19 9.16 4.45
CA ILE A 54 -3.82 8.00 3.62
C ILE A 54 -3.97 8.35 2.14
N GLY A 55 -5.09 8.94 1.74
CA GLY A 55 -5.34 9.26 0.35
C GLY A 55 -4.39 10.31 -0.22
N LEU A 56 -4.02 11.33 0.57
CA LEU A 56 -3.00 12.30 0.18
C LEU A 56 -1.62 11.65 0.04
N LEU A 57 -1.25 10.76 0.96
CA LEU A 57 0.00 10.00 0.88
C LEU A 57 0.03 9.12 -0.37
N ASP A 58 -1.06 8.42 -0.68
CA ASP A 58 -1.18 7.58 -1.88
C ASP A 58 -1.04 8.43 -3.16
N ILE A 59 -1.63 9.62 -3.23
CA ILE A 59 -1.46 10.55 -4.35
C ILE A 59 0.01 10.94 -4.50
N VAL A 60 0.68 11.33 -3.40
CA VAL A 60 2.10 11.71 -3.42
C VAL A 60 2.95 10.55 -3.94
N ILE A 61 2.77 9.34 -3.39
CA ILE A 61 3.48 8.14 -3.84
C ILE A 61 3.21 7.89 -5.32
N GLY A 62 1.96 7.95 -5.77
CA GLY A 62 1.62 7.81 -7.18
C GLY A 62 2.46 8.75 -8.06
N PHE A 63 2.47 10.05 -7.76
CA PHE A 63 3.25 11.02 -8.52
C PHE A 63 4.76 10.77 -8.48
N THR A 64 5.33 10.26 -7.37
CA THR A 64 6.76 9.92 -7.35
C THR A 64 7.12 8.93 -8.45
N TYR A 65 6.25 7.96 -8.76
CA TYR A 65 6.50 6.98 -9.81
C TYR A 65 6.53 7.58 -11.21
N LEU A 66 6.03 8.79 -11.45
CA LEU A 66 6.16 9.46 -12.76
C LEU A 66 7.56 10.06 -12.99
N PHE A 67 8.28 10.39 -11.92
CA PHE A 67 9.57 11.10 -12.00
C PHE A 67 10.76 10.28 -11.50
N MET A 68 10.52 9.26 -10.68
CA MET A 68 11.54 8.47 -10.00
C MET A 68 11.45 6.99 -10.40
N ASP A 69 12.57 6.40 -10.82
CA ASP A 69 12.64 5.00 -11.31
C ASP A 69 13.62 4.10 -10.55
N ASN A 70 14.59 4.65 -9.81
CA ASN A 70 15.63 3.89 -9.10
C ASN A 70 15.62 4.14 -7.59
N TYR A 71 14.48 3.93 -6.94
CA TYR A 71 14.32 4.13 -5.50
C TYR A 71 13.73 2.90 -4.83
N PRO A 72 14.58 1.88 -4.50
CA PRO A 72 14.14 0.62 -3.92
C PRO A 72 13.23 0.77 -2.70
N LEU A 73 13.52 1.73 -1.81
CA LEU A 73 12.71 1.95 -0.61
C LEU A 73 11.28 2.44 -0.89
N ILE A 74 11.08 3.22 -1.96
CA ILE A 74 9.73 3.62 -2.40
C ILE A 74 8.98 2.40 -2.91
N HIS A 75 9.66 1.50 -3.63
CA HIS A 75 9.08 0.24 -4.09
C HIS A 75 8.76 -0.72 -2.94
N CYS A 76 9.61 -0.79 -1.91
CA CYS A 76 9.32 -1.50 -0.66
C CYS A 76 8.04 -0.96 -0.01
N TRP A 77 7.93 0.37 0.15
CA TRP A 77 6.74 1.00 0.70
C TRP A 77 5.49 0.67 -0.11
N ALA A 78 5.52 0.87 -1.43
CA ALA A 78 4.36 0.65 -2.28
C ALA A 78 3.93 -0.83 -2.28
N PHE A 79 4.88 -1.75 -2.29
CA PHE A 79 4.60 -3.19 -2.17
C PHE A 79 3.96 -3.51 -0.82
N VAL A 80 4.58 -3.10 0.29
CA VAL A 80 4.10 -3.40 1.65
C VAL A 80 2.73 -2.78 1.90
N TRP A 81 2.53 -1.53 1.50
CA TRP A 81 1.26 -0.83 1.66
C TRP A 81 0.15 -1.44 0.80
N GLY A 82 0.43 -1.70 -0.49
CA GLY A 82 -0.52 -2.35 -1.38
C GLY A 82 -0.88 -3.77 -0.94
N LEU A 83 0.09 -4.54 -0.45
CA LEU A 83 -0.13 -5.87 0.11
C LEU A 83 -0.99 -5.79 1.38
N SER A 84 -0.67 -4.87 2.29
CA SER A 84 -1.39 -4.71 3.56
C SER A 84 -2.85 -4.30 3.33
N THR A 85 -3.09 -3.36 2.40
CA THR A 85 -4.44 -2.93 2.02
C THR A 85 -5.20 -3.96 1.19
N ALA A 86 -4.51 -4.88 0.50
CA ALA A 86 -5.16 -6.05 -0.11
C ALA A 86 -5.58 -7.07 0.97
N LEU A 87 -4.68 -7.37 1.92
CA LEU A 87 -4.92 -8.34 3.00
C LEU A 87 -6.00 -7.88 3.98
N ILE A 88 -6.25 -6.57 4.10
CA ILE A 88 -7.27 -6.06 5.02
C ILE A 88 -8.68 -6.57 4.67
N ARG A 89 -8.93 -6.95 3.42
CA ARG A 89 -10.23 -7.46 2.93
C ARG A 89 -10.65 -8.77 3.61
N PRO A 90 -9.88 -9.88 3.50
CA PRO A 90 -10.22 -11.08 4.24
C PRO A 90 -10.21 -10.84 5.75
N LEU A 91 -9.34 -9.95 6.26
CA LEU A 91 -9.31 -9.61 7.69
C LEU A 91 -10.55 -8.83 8.17
N SER A 92 -11.25 -8.13 7.28
CA SER A 92 -12.53 -7.48 7.57
C SER A 92 -13.74 -8.39 7.31
N GLY A 93 -13.52 -9.66 6.97
CA GLY A 93 -14.59 -10.64 6.70
C GLY A 93 -15.03 -10.72 5.24
N GLU A 94 -14.32 -10.08 4.30
CA GLU A 94 -14.58 -10.25 2.87
C GLU A 94 -13.99 -11.55 2.33
N SER A 95 -14.38 -11.90 1.10
CA SER A 95 -13.83 -13.08 0.42
C SER A 95 -12.33 -12.96 0.15
N ILE A 96 -11.61 -14.08 0.27
CA ILE A 96 -10.19 -14.17 -0.13
C ILE A 96 -9.98 -13.82 -1.61
N PHE A 97 -11.00 -13.98 -2.46
CA PHE A 97 -10.92 -13.56 -3.86
C PHE A 97 -10.77 -12.04 -3.99
N GLY A 98 -11.24 -11.25 -3.02
CA GLY A 98 -11.00 -9.81 -2.98
C GLY A 98 -9.51 -9.47 -2.74
N PHE A 99 -8.77 -10.33 -2.06
CA PHE A 99 -7.30 -10.21 -1.97
C PHE A 99 -6.63 -10.60 -3.29
N ILE A 100 -7.03 -11.73 -3.88
CA ILE A 100 -6.44 -12.25 -5.13
C ILE A 100 -6.62 -11.27 -6.29
N GLU A 101 -7.81 -10.69 -6.44
CA GLU A 101 -8.11 -9.68 -7.46
C GLU A 101 -7.23 -8.43 -7.33
N ARG A 102 -6.67 -8.17 -6.14
CA ARG A 102 -5.83 -7.00 -5.84
C ARG A 102 -4.34 -7.27 -5.93
N THR A 103 -3.94 -8.45 -6.39
CA THR A 103 -2.52 -8.76 -6.66
C THR A 103 -1.87 -7.73 -7.59
N GLY A 104 -2.64 -7.20 -8.55
CA GLY A 104 -2.23 -6.11 -9.43
C GLY A 104 -1.90 -4.79 -8.71
N ASN A 105 -2.34 -4.59 -7.46
CA ASN A 105 -2.06 -3.38 -6.70
C ASN A 105 -0.62 -3.33 -6.15
N PHE A 106 0.01 -4.48 -5.90
CA PHE A 106 1.29 -4.55 -5.19
C PHE A 106 2.39 -5.29 -5.95
N LEU A 107 2.06 -6.26 -6.81
CA LEU A 107 3.06 -6.98 -7.59
C LEU A 107 3.84 -6.09 -8.56
N PRO A 108 3.27 -5.05 -9.19
CA PRO A 108 4.06 -4.13 -10.02
C PRO A 108 5.16 -3.41 -9.24
N ALA A 109 4.91 -3.04 -7.98
CA ALA A 109 5.93 -2.45 -7.11
C ALA A 109 7.02 -3.47 -6.73
N LEU A 110 6.65 -4.73 -6.47
CA LEU A 110 7.62 -5.80 -6.23
C LEU A 110 8.50 -6.08 -7.46
N ALA A 111 7.91 -6.07 -8.66
CA ALA A 111 8.65 -6.22 -9.91
C ALA A 111 9.64 -5.07 -10.13
N LEU A 112 9.24 -3.83 -9.85
CA LEU A 112 10.15 -2.67 -9.89
C LEU A 112 11.27 -2.79 -8.86
N LEU A 113 10.97 -3.25 -7.65
CA LEU A 113 11.97 -3.51 -6.62
C LEU A 113 13.00 -4.53 -7.11
N TRP A 114 12.56 -5.63 -7.73
CA TRP A 114 13.45 -6.62 -8.33
C TRP A 114 14.35 -6.01 -9.40
N LEU A 115 13.77 -5.26 -10.34
CA LEU A 115 14.51 -4.65 -11.45
C LEU A 115 15.57 -3.65 -10.98
N CYS A 116 15.28 -2.82 -9.96
CA CYS A 116 16.21 -1.77 -9.53
C CYS A 116 17.25 -2.23 -8.48
N SER A 117 17.01 -3.36 -7.78
CA SER A 117 17.86 -3.77 -6.65
C SER A 117 18.94 -4.81 -7.00
N GLY A 118 18.79 -5.54 -8.10
CA GLY A 118 19.76 -6.54 -8.54
C GLY A 118 20.14 -7.52 -7.44
N GLN A 119 21.45 -7.67 -7.18
CA GLN A 119 21.97 -8.55 -6.13
C GLN A 119 21.52 -8.19 -4.70
N HIS A 120 21.03 -6.97 -4.46
CA HIS A 120 20.57 -6.50 -3.15
C HIS A 120 19.09 -6.80 -2.90
N PHE A 121 18.38 -7.48 -3.81
CA PHE A 121 16.95 -7.77 -3.66
C PHE A 121 16.60 -8.46 -2.34
N GLY A 122 17.41 -9.42 -1.89
CA GLY A 122 17.21 -10.12 -0.61
C GLY A 122 17.23 -9.19 0.61
N TYR A 123 18.09 -8.17 0.60
CA TYR A 123 18.11 -7.14 1.66
C TYR A 123 16.79 -6.35 1.68
N TYR A 124 16.28 -5.95 0.51
CA TYR A 124 15.03 -5.20 0.45
C TYR A 124 13.80 -6.04 0.80
N LEU A 125 13.81 -7.35 0.53
CA LEU A 125 12.78 -8.25 1.06
C LEU A 125 12.80 -8.29 2.59
N PHE A 126 13.98 -8.33 3.20
CA PHE A 126 14.09 -8.24 4.66
C PHE A 126 13.55 -6.90 5.20
N VAL A 127 13.83 -5.78 4.51
CA VAL A 127 13.23 -4.48 4.82
C VAL A 127 11.70 -4.53 4.74
N CYS A 128 11.13 -5.11 3.68
CA CYS A 128 9.68 -5.26 3.54
C CYS A 128 9.06 -6.03 4.71
N ILE A 129 9.69 -7.13 5.16
CA ILE A 129 9.24 -7.91 6.31
C ILE A 129 9.23 -7.04 7.58
N GLY A 130 10.30 -6.26 7.80
CA GLY A 130 10.36 -5.32 8.93
C GLY A 130 9.24 -4.29 8.89
N MET A 131 8.95 -3.72 7.71
CA MET A 131 7.87 -2.74 7.53
C MET A 131 6.48 -3.34 7.80
N ILE A 132 6.23 -4.58 7.36
CA ILE A 132 4.99 -5.31 7.69
C ILE A 132 4.87 -5.48 9.20
N GLY A 133 5.96 -5.84 9.88
CA GLY A 133 6.00 -5.94 11.35
C GLY A 133 5.63 -4.62 12.03
N VAL A 134 6.19 -3.50 11.58
CA VAL A 134 5.89 -2.17 12.12
C VAL A 134 4.41 -1.80 11.94
N LEU A 135 3.83 -2.07 10.76
CA LEU A 135 2.41 -1.80 10.50
C LEU A 135 1.51 -2.67 11.39
N ALA A 136 1.82 -3.96 11.54
CA ALA A 136 1.07 -4.87 12.39
C ALA A 136 1.11 -4.45 13.87
N ILE A 137 2.30 -4.09 14.38
CA ILE A 137 2.48 -3.61 15.76
C ILE A 137 1.70 -2.30 15.97
N SER A 138 1.76 -1.38 15.02
CA SER A 138 1.04 -0.10 15.11
C SER A 138 -0.48 -0.31 15.22
N GLY A 139 -1.04 -1.19 14.39
CA GLY A 139 -2.46 -1.56 14.46
C GLY A 139 -2.84 -2.25 15.79
N LEU A 140 -1.95 -3.07 16.36
CA LEU A 140 -2.17 -3.67 17.67
C LEU A 140 -2.18 -2.62 18.79
N ILE A 141 -1.24 -1.66 18.76
CA ILE A 141 -1.17 -0.55 19.71
C ILE A 141 -2.46 0.28 19.65
N PHE A 142 -2.95 0.61 18.47
CA PHE A 142 -4.21 1.36 18.31
C PHE A 142 -5.39 0.63 18.95
N LYS A 143 -5.48 -0.70 18.76
CA LYS A 143 -6.50 -1.52 19.41
C LYS A 143 -6.36 -1.57 20.93
N MET A 144 -5.15 -1.82 21.44
CA MET A 144 -4.91 -1.99 22.88
C MET A 144 -5.12 -0.70 23.66
N THR A 145 -4.70 0.43 23.10
CA THR A 145 -4.84 1.75 23.75
C THR A 145 -6.24 2.32 23.62
N GLY A 146 -7.00 1.89 22.60
CA GLY A 146 -8.33 2.41 22.31
C GLY A 146 -8.34 3.89 21.92
N ILE A 147 -7.17 4.49 21.66
CA ILE A 147 -7.02 5.94 21.45
C ILE A 147 -7.83 6.45 20.24
N PHE A 148 -8.07 5.58 19.25
CA PHE A 148 -8.86 5.90 18.05
C PHE A 148 -10.13 5.06 17.94
N ASN A 149 -10.55 4.32 18.96
CA ASN A 149 -11.63 3.32 18.84
C ASN A 149 -13.05 3.92 18.83
N ARG A 150 -13.18 5.24 19.00
CA ARG A 150 -14.47 5.96 18.98
C ARG A 150 -14.95 6.22 17.55
#